data_AF-A0A417C7K6-F1
#
_entry.id   AF-A0A417C7K6-F1
#
_cell.length_a   1.000
_cell.length_b   1.000
_cell.length_c   1.000
_cell.angle_alpha   90.00
_cell.angle_beta   90.00
_cell.angle_gamma   90.00
#
_symmetry.space_group_name_H-M   'P 1'
#
loop_
_entity.id
_entity.type
_entity.pdbx_description
1 polymer ?
#
loop_
_entity_poly.entity_id
_entity_poly.type
_entity_poly.pdbx_seq_one_letter_code
_entity_poly.pdbx_strand_id
1 'polypeptide(L)'
;MKIYQQLREFKPINDQEKQDQTQILNVLNLPDVFTRKNTLGHFCASGWILNETHDAVLMCYHRIYQSFSWLGGHSDGNSNLLEVALKEVKEESGLQNIKVLDEHIFSLEILPVFGHIKHGQYVSSHLHYNVTYLFEASSKEQLIVKEDENSELKWIKIEELEKYVEEKWMYENVYCKLMKKALRY
;
A
#
# COMPACT_ATOMS: atom_id res chain seq x y z
N MET A 1 14.15 -11.79 -4.06
CA MET A 1 14.74 -11.17 -5.28
C MET A 1 15.08 -9.73 -4.96
N LYS A 2 16.14 -9.12 -5.52
CA LYS A 2 16.46 -7.70 -5.23
C LYS A 2 15.35 -6.82 -5.82
N ILE A 3 14.87 -5.82 -5.07
CA ILE A 3 13.77 -4.93 -5.47
C ILE A 3 13.98 -4.30 -6.85
N TYR A 4 15.22 -3.94 -7.21
CA TYR A 4 15.57 -3.44 -8.54
C TYR A 4 15.15 -4.39 -9.68
N GLN A 5 15.35 -5.70 -9.50
CA GLN A 5 14.98 -6.70 -10.49
C GLN A 5 13.46 -6.85 -10.57
N GLN A 6 12.77 -6.89 -9.43
CA GLN A 6 11.30 -6.92 -9.40
C GLN A 6 10.70 -5.72 -10.14
N LEU A 7 11.24 -4.52 -9.91
CA LEU A 7 10.79 -3.28 -10.57
C LEU A 7 11.06 -3.29 -12.08
N ARG A 8 12.17 -3.89 -12.54
CA ARG A 8 12.50 -4.04 -13.97
C ARG A 8 11.61 -5.06 -14.67
N GLU A 9 11.24 -6.13 -13.98
CA GLU A 9 10.44 -7.23 -14.52
C GLU A 9 8.93 -6.98 -14.40
N PHE A 10 8.53 -6.03 -13.54
CA PHE A 10 7.15 -5.60 -13.42
C PHE A 10 6.60 -5.18 -14.79
N LYS A 11 5.39 -5.65 -15.10
CA LYS A 11 4.70 -5.39 -16.36
C LYS A 11 3.53 -4.45 -16.10
N PRO A 12 3.69 -3.14 -16.38
CA PRO A 12 2.61 -2.17 -16.23
C PRO A 12 1.37 -2.58 -17.02
N ILE A 13 0.20 -2.40 -16.43
CA ILE A 13 -1.08 -2.71 -17.10
C ILE A 13 -1.79 -1.47 -17.67
N ASN A 14 -1.29 -0.27 -17.35
CA ASN A 14 -1.81 0.99 -17.85
C ASN A 14 -0.68 2.05 -17.94
N ASP A 15 -1.03 3.23 -18.45
CA ASP A 15 -0.07 4.33 -18.60
C ASP A 15 0.43 4.88 -17.26
N GLN A 16 -0.43 4.92 -16.22
CA GLN A 16 -0.02 5.36 -14.87
C GLN A 16 1.15 4.51 -14.35
N GLU A 17 0.99 3.19 -14.30
CA GLU A 17 2.04 2.29 -13.81
C GLU A 17 3.30 2.34 -14.68
N LYS A 18 3.17 2.60 -15.99
CA LYS A 18 4.31 2.72 -16.90
C LYS A 18 5.14 3.96 -16.61
N GLN A 19 4.47 5.10 -16.37
CA GLN A 19 5.14 6.35 -16.01
C GLN A 19 5.77 6.23 -14.61
N ASP A 20 5.03 5.68 -13.65
CA ASP A 20 5.52 5.53 -12.27
C ASP A 20 6.68 4.53 -12.19
N GLN A 21 6.61 3.39 -12.89
CA GLN A 21 7.75 2.46 -12.98
C GLN A 21 9.00 3.15 -13.53
N THR A 22 8.86 3.98 -14.57
CA THR A 22 10.00 4.72 -15.16
C THR A 22 10.61 5.67 -14.13
N GLN A 23 9.78 6.42 -13.40
CA GLN A 23 10.26 7.34 -12.37
C GLN A 23 10.87 6.61 -11.16
N ILE A 24 10.23 5.54 -10.69
CA ILE A 24 10.73 4.70 -9.58
C ILE A 24 12.12 4.12 -9.94
N LEU A 25 12.30 3.63 -11.16
CA LEU A 25 13.60 3.13 -11.62
C LEU A 25 14.69 4.22 -11.64
N ASN A 26 14.33 5.47 -11.95
CA ASN A 26 15.27 6.58 -11.95
C ASN A 26 15.70 6.96 -10.52
N VAL A 27 14.78 6.96 -9.55
CA VAL A 27 15.09 7.35 -8.17
C VAL A 27 15.85 6.29 -7.39
N LEU A 28 15.85 5.01 -7.81
CA LEU A 28 16.60 3.93 -7.12
C LEU A 28 18.10 4.21 -6.93
N ASN A 29 18.68 5.08 -7.75
CA ASN A 29 20.09 5.47 -7.65
C ASN A 29 20.33 6.66 -6.72
N LEU A 30 19.27 7.29 -6.21
CA LEU A 30 19.37 8.40 -5.25
C LEU A 30 19.69 7.85 -3.84
N PRO A 31 20.41 8.63 -3.02
CA PRO A 31 20.70 8.22 -1.65
C PRO A 31 19.44 8.11 -0.81
N ASP A 32 19.48 7.21 0.18
CA ASP A 32 18.51 7.09 1.26
C ASP A 32 17.05 6.86 0.85
N VAL A 33 16.76 6.46 -0.40
CA VAL A 33 15.38 6.27 -0.90
C VAL A 33 14.58 5.21 -0.16
N PHE A 34 15.19 4.34 0.63
CA PHE A 34 14.47 3.38 1.48
C PHE A 34 14.21 3.92 2.89
N THR A 35 14.59 5.16 3.20
CA THR A 35 14.46 5.75 4.53
C THR A 35 13.85 7.14 4.46
N ARG A 36 13.20 7.57 5.53
CA ARG A 36 12.62 8.91 5.64
C ARG A 36 13.66 10.04 5.72
N LYS A 37 14.96 9.71 5.71
CA LYS A 37 16.04 10.71 5.58
C LYS A 37 16.00 11.39 4.20
N ASN A 38 15.51 10.70 3.17
CA ASN A 38 15.21 11.33 1.90
C ASN A 38 13.88 12.09 2.01
N THR A 39 13.99 13.40 2.22
CA THR A 39 12.84 14.30 2.42
C THR A 39 12.10 14.64 1.13
N LEU A 40 12.61 14.22 -0.05
CA LEU A 40 11.93 14.42 -1.33
C LEU A 40 11.04 13.22 -1.67
N GLY A 41 11.49 12.01 -1.35
CA GLY A 41 10.66 10.83 -1.44
C GLY A 41 11.37 9.54 -1.06
N HIS A 42 10.57 8.54 -0.70
CA HIS A 42 11.08 7.28 -0.19
C HIS A 42 10.10 6.12 -0.42
N PHE A 43 10.63 4.89 -0.41
CA PHE A 43 9.86 3.67 -0.61
C PHE A 43 8.95 3.37 0.58
N CYS A 44 7.74 2.97 0.23
CA CYS A 44 6.77 2.37 1.12
C CYS A 44 6.21 1.10 0.46
N ALA A 45 5.52 0.28 1.24
CA ALA A 45 4.89 -0.91 0.75
C ALA A 45 3.48 -1.06 1.32
N SER A 46 2.55 -1.47 0.48
CA SER A 46 1.13 -1.62 0.83
C SER A 46 0.65 -3.04 0.57
N GLY A 47 -0.32 -3.50 1.36
CA GLY A 47 -1.00 -4.76 1.17
C GLY A 47 -2.38 -4.56 0.55
N TRP A 48 -2.68 -5.29 -0.52
CA TRP A 48 -4.05 -5.50 -0.99
C TRP A 48 -4.53 -6.86 -0.48
N ILE A 49 -5.40 -6.88 0.52
CA ILE A 49 -5.75 -8.10 1.27
C ILE A 49 -7.18 -8.50 0.96
N LEU A 50 -7.34 -9.66 0.34
CA LEU A 50 -8.62 -10.28 0.03
C LEU A 50 -9.07 -11.19 1.19
N ASN A 51 -10.38 -11.33 1.38
CA ASN A 51 -10.92 -12.39 2.24
C ASN A 51 -10.91 -13.75 1.52
N GLU A 52 -11.22 -14.85 2.20
CA GLU A 52 -11.19 -16.20 1.60
C GLU A 52 -12.07 -16.41 0.35
N THR A 53 -13.10 -15.58 0.14
CA THR A 53 -13.99 -15.63 -1.03
C THR A 53 -13.65 -14.62 -2.12
N HIS A 54 -12.60 -13.80 -1.91
CA HIS A 54 -12.14 -12.73 -2.80
C HIS A 54 -13.23 -11.73 -3.21
N ASP A 55 -14.28 -11.57 -2.40
CA ASP A 55 -15.38 -10.63 -2.62
C ASP A 55 -15.32 -9.39 -1.71
N ALA A 56 -14.40 -9.38 -0.74
CA ALA A 56 -14.12 -8.26 0.13
C ALA A 56 -12.62 -8.01 0.29
N VAL A 57 -12.30 -6.75 0.60
CA VAL A 57 -10.95 -6.26 0.87
C VAL A 57 -10.89 -5.66 2.27
N LEU A 58 -9.78 -5.92 2.99
CA LEU A 58 -9.52 -5.29 4.28
C LEU A 58 -9.00 -3.87 4.09
N MET A 59 -9.67 -2.91 4.72
CA MET A 59 -9.33 -1.49 4.70
C MET A 59 -9.26 -0.94 6.12
N CYS A 60 -8.46 0.10 6.34
CA CYS A 60 -8.39 0.84 7.59
C CYS A 60 -8.87 2.29 7.41
N TYR A 61 -9.54 2.87 8.41
CA TYR A 61 -9.87 4.28 8.40
C TYR A 61 -8.68 5.10 8.87
N HIS A 62 -8.08 5.86 7.96
CA HIS A 62 -6.86 6.62 8.22
C HIS A 62 -7.20 8.05 8.69
N ARG A 63 -6.72 8.44 9.88
CA ARG A 63 -7.10 9.70 10.52
C ARG A 63 -6.67 10.95 9.75
N ILE A 64 -5.53 10.89 9.07
CA ILE A 64 -4.98 12.02 8.31
C ILE A 64 -5.78 12.23 7.01
N TYR A 65 -6.13 11.14 6.33
CA TYR A 65 -6.85 11.20 5.05
C TYR A 65 -8.37 11.30 5.25
N GLN A 66 -8.86 10.97 6.45
CA GLN A 66 -10.28 10.90 6.78
C GLN A 66 -11.06 10.01 5.80
N SER A 67 -10.42 8.93 5.35
CA SER A 67 -10.91 7.98 4.34
C SER A 67 -10.55 6.56 4.75
N PHE A 68 -11.33 5.57 4.29
CA PHE A 68 -10.83 4.20 4.27
C PHE A 68 -9.74 4.06 3.20
N SER A 69 -8.65 3.41 3.60
CA SER A 69 -7.46 3.19 2.76
C SER A 69 -6.92 1.78 2.98
N TRP A 70 -6.05 1.33 2.08
CA TRP A 70 -5.31 0.08 2.26
C TRP A 70 -4.41 0.14 3.51
N LEU A 71 -3.77 -0.97 3.87
CA LEU A 71 -2.79 -1.03 4.95
C LEU A 71 -1.38 -1.01 4.35
N GLY A 72 -0.43 -0.35 5.02
CA GLY A 72 0.91 -0.19 4.48
C GLY A 72 1.71 0.91 5.16
N GLY A 73 3.02 0.87 4.94
CA GLY A 73 3.94 1.73 5.67
C GLY A 73 5.30 1.88 5.02
N HIS A 74 6.17 2.58 5.73
CA HIS A 74 7.47 2.98 5.23
C HIS A 74 8.45 1.80 5.22
N SER A 75 9.35 1.77 4.24
CA SER A 75 10.40 0.74 4.16
C SER A 75 11.40 0.81 5.32
N ASP A 76 11.69 2.02 5.82
CA ASP A 76 12.60 2.32 6.93
C ASP A 76 13.95 1.55 6.88
N GLY A 77 14.50 1.42 5.67
CA GLY A 77 15.78 0.77 5.38
C GLY A 77 15.65 -0.68 4.90
N ASN A 78 14.47 -1.29 4.98
CA ASN A 78 14.24 -2.64 4.49
C ASN A 78 13.88 -2.66 2.99
N SER A 79 14.85 -3.04 2.16
CA SER A 79 14.64 -3.17 0.70
C SER A 79 13.81 -4.39 0.27
N ASN A 80 13.41 -5.28 1.19
CA ASN A 80 12.47 -6.36 0.93
C ASN A 80 11.03 -5.87 1.14
N LEU A 81 10.46 -5.23 0.12
CA LEU A 81 9.16 -4.56 0.27
C LEU A 81 7.98 -5.51 0.48
N LEU A 82 8.09 -6.78 0.07
CA LEU A 82 7.10 -7.81 0.41
C LEU A 82 7.03 -8.04 1.93
N GLU A 83 8.20 -8.13 2.57
CA GLU A 83 8.31 -8.27 4.02
C GLU A 83 7.82 -7.03 4.75
N VAL A 84 8.11 -5.84 4.22
CA VAL A 84 7.57 -4.57 4.75
C VAL A 84 6.04 -4.58 4.68
N ALA A 85 5.44 -4.84 3.51
CA ALA A 85 3.99 -4.87 3.37
C ALA A 85 3.35 -5.91 4.31
N LEU A 86 3.93 -7.12 4.41
CA LEU A 86 3.42 -8.15 5.31
C LEU A 86 3.51 -7.73 6.78
N LYS A 87 4.62 -7.10 7.20
CA LYS A 87 4.81 -6.59 8.56
C LYS A 87 3.76 -5.52 8.89
N GLU A 88 3.59 -4.52 8.03
CA GLU A 88 2.66 -3.41 8.24
C GLU A 88 1.22 -3.92 8.31
N VAL A 89 0.80 -4.82 7.41
CA VAL A 89 -0.52 -5.45 7.49
C VAL A 89 -0.73 -6.14 8.83
N LYS A 90 0.24 -6.91 9.33
CA LYS A 90 0.12 -7.58 10.65
C LYS A 90 -0.01 -6.57 11.79
N GLU A 91 0.87 -5.56 11.81
CA GLU A 91 0.92 -4.56 12.87
C GLU A 91 -0.33 -3.68 12.91
N GLU A 92 -0.84 -3.28 11.76
CA GLU A 92 -1.98 -2.37 11.65
C GLU A 92 -3.35 -3.06 11.75
N SER A 93 -3.42 -4.36 11.46
CA SER A 93 -4.69 -5.12 11.49
C SER A 93 -4.83 -6.13 12.61
N GLY A 94 -3.72 -6.52 13.25
CA GLY A 94 -3.69 -7.62 14.22
C GLY A 94 -3.73 -9.03 13.62
N LEU A 95 -3.88 -9.16 12.29
CA LEU A 95 -3.87 -10.45 11.61
C LEU A 95 -2.55 -11.20 11.82
N GLN A 96 -2.63 -12.49 12.08
CA GLN A 96 -1.53 -13.42 12.28
C GLN A 96 -1.33 -14.32 11.06
N ASN A 97 -2.44 -14.79 10.47
CA ASN A 97 -2.41 -15.76 9.37
C ASN A 97 -2.71 -15.06 8.03
N ILE A 98 -1.65 -14.53 7.42
CA ILE A 98 -1.71 -13.89 6.11
C ILE A 98 -1.00 -14.79 5.10
N LYS A 99 -1.69 -15.14 4.03
CA LYS A 99 -1.16 -15.88 2.90
C LYS A 99 -0.72 -14.91 1.81
N VAL A 100 0.51 -15.09 1.34
CA VAL A 100 1.00 -14.39 0.15
C VAL A 100 0.43 -15.10 -1.07
N LEU A 101 -0.41 -14.41 -1.86
CA LEU A 101 -0.99 -14.98 -3.08
C LEU A 101 -0.02 -14.90 -4.25
N ASP A 102 0.82 -13.86 -4.28
CA ASP A 102 1.88 -13.68 -5.26
C ASP A 102 3.08 -12.97 -4.61
N GLU A 103 4.28 -13.50 -4.82
CA GLU A 103 5.52 -12.89 -4.33
C GLU A 103 6.02 -11.75 -5.22
N HIS A 104 5.42 -11.56 -6.40
CA HIS A 104 5.74 -10.47 -7.32
C HIS A 104 4.96 -9.19 -6.97
N ILE A 105 5.45 -8.06 -7.49
CA ILE A 105 4.81 -6.76 -7.33
C ILE A 105 3.41 -6.80 -7.96
N PHE A 106 2.40 -6.54 -7.12
CA PHE A 106 1.01 -6.48 -7.54
C PHE A 106 0.65 -5.13 -8.14
N SER A 107 1.24 -4.02 -7.69
CA SER A 107 1.04 -2.71 -8.31
C SER A 107 2.10 -1.69 -7.91
N LEU A 108 2.19 -0.59 -8.66
CA LEU A 108 3.13 0.50 -8.45
C LEU A 108 2.42 1.85 -8.53
N GLU A 109 2.75 2.72 -7.57
CA GLU A 109 2.23 4.08 -7.51
C GLU A 109 3.32 5.04 -7.00
N ILE A 110 3.39 6.24 -7.56
CA ILE A 110 4.03 7.39 -6.91
C ILE A 110 2.93 8.26 -6.31
N LEU A 111 2.90 8.32 -4.98
CA LEU A 111 1.83 8.98 -4.24
C LEU A 111 2.34 10.28 -3.60
N PRO A 112 1.67 11.42 -3.82
CA PRO A 112 2.00 12.64 -3.12
C PRO A 112 1.55 12.54 -1.65
N VAL A 113 2.42 12.92 -0.74
CA VAL A 113 2.08 13.14 0.66
C VAL A 113 2.10 14.64 0.90
N PHE A 114 0.95 15.20 1.26
CA PHE A 114 0.88 16.61 1.63
C PHE A 114 1.52 16.85 3.00
N GLY A 115 2.17 18.01 3.13
CA GLY A 115 2.80 18.41 4.38
C GLY A 115 1.81 18.43 5.55
N HIS A 116 2.24 17.91 6.69
CA HIS A 116 1.39 17.69 7.86
C HIS A 116 2.21 17.77 9.15
N ILE A 117 1.54 17.72 10.30
CA ILE A 117 2.19 17.68 11.62
C ILE A 117 2.07 16.26 12.17
N LYS A 118 3.21 15.62 12.47
CA LYS A 118 3.28 14.32 13.18
C LYS A 118 4.11 14.50 14.45
N HIS A 119 3.55 14.08 15.60
CA HIS A 119 4.19 14.22 16.92
C HIS A 119 4.72 15.64 17.22
N GLY A 120 3.97 16.67 16.84
CA GLY A 120 4.34 18.08 17.06
C GLY A 120 5.42 18.62 16.13
N GLN A 121 5.88 17.84 15.13
CA GLN A 121 6.87 18.26 14.14
C GLN A 121 6.23 18.39 12.77
N TYR A 122 6.60 19.45 12.03
CA TYR A 122 6.18 19.62 10.64
C TYR A 122 6.97 18.69 9.73
N VAL A 123 6.24 17.94 8.90
CA VAL A 123 6.76 17.09 7.84
C VAL A 123 6.40 17.76 6.51
N SER A 124 7.42 18.10 5.71
CA SER A 124 7.23 18.71 4.39
C SER A 124 6.52 17.74 3.43
N SER A 125 5.82 18.29 2.42
CA SER A 125 5.30 17.48 1.33
C SER A 125 6.42 16.70 0.64
N HIS A 126 6.16 15.45 0.28
CA HIS A 126 7.13 14.54 -0.33
C HIS A 126 6.41 13.45 -1.13
N LEU A 127 7.17 12.53 -1.73
CA LEU A 127 6.64 11.43 -2.53
C LEU A 127 6.85 10.08 -1.83
N HIS A 128 5.82 9.25 -1.89
CA HIS A 128 5.88 7.85 -1.56
C HIS A 128 6.06 7.04 -2.85
N TYR A 129 7.15 6.27 -2.94
CA TYR A 129 7.37 5.29 -4.00
C TYR A 129 6.75 3.96 -3.55
N ASN A 130 5.45 3.80 -3.78
CA ASN A 130 4.67 2.69 -3.23
C ASN A 130 4.79 1.44 -4.10
N VAL A 131 4.97 0.30 -3.42
CA VAL A 131 4.92 -1.03 -4.02
C VAL A 131 3.84 -1.85 -3.31
N THR A 132 2.86 -2.31 -4.07
CA THR A 132 1.72 -3.07 -3.53
C THR A 132 1.93 -4.57 -3.73
N TYR A 133 1.57 -5.37 -2.72
CA TYR A 133 1.57 -6.85 -2.77
C TYR A 133 0.19 -7.42 -2.47
N LEU A 134 -0.10 -8.61 -3.01
CA LEU A 134 -1.41 -9.27 -2.91
C LEU A 134 -1.40 -10.34 -1.82
N PHE A 135 -2.35 -10.22 -0.90
CA PHE A 135 -2.50 -11.10 0.25
C PHE A 135 -3.92 -11.67 0.35
N GLU A 136 -4.04 -12.76 1.09
CA GLU A 136 -5.31 -13.35 1.52
C GLU A 136 -5.26 -13.56 3.03
N ALA A 137 -6.34 -13.24 3.73
CA ALA A 137 -6.51 -13.50 5.15
C ALA A 137 -7.96 -13.88 5.46
N SER A 138 -8.20 -14.57 6.57
CA SER A 138 -9.55 -14.95 6.92
C SER A 138 -10.36 -13.77 7.44
N SER A 139 -11.56 -13.57 6.90
CA SER A 139 -12.51 -12.58 7.40
C SER A 139 -13.02 -12.86 8.82
N LYS A 140 -12.78 -14.09 9.32
CA LYS A 140 -13.16 -14.55 10.65
C LYS A 140 -12.08 -14.28 11.71
N GLU A 141 -10.87 -13.95 11.28
CA GLU A 141 -9.80 -13.60 12.22
C GLU A 141 -10.10 -12.25 12.88
N GLN A 142 -9.80 -12.15 14.17
CA GLN A 142 -10.07 -10.94 14.92
C GLN A 142 -9.13 -9.81 14.47
N LEU A 143 -9.73 -8.68 14.10
CA LEU A 143 -9.01 -7.46 13.77
C LEU A 143 -8.73 -6.65 15.05
N ILE A 144 -7.55 -6.05 15.12
CA ILE A 144 -7.12 -5.19 16.22
C ILE A 144 -6.65 -3.87 15.62
N VAL A 145 -7.36 -2.79 15.95
CA VAL A 145 -7.02 -1.43 15.56
C VAL A 145 -5.71 -1.02 16.22
N LYS A 146 -4.85 -0.36 15.45
CA LYS A 146 -3.59 0.22 15.91
C LYS A 146 -3.79 1.73 16.04
N GLU A 147 -4.12 2.19 17.26
CA GLU A 147 -4.68 3.53 17.49
C GLU A 147 -3.80 4.71 17.03
N ASP A 148 -2.50 4.50 16.89
CA ASP A 148 -1.52 5.47 16.41
C ASP A 148 -1.53 5.65 14.88
N GLU A 149 -2.03 4.66 14.12
CA GLU A 149 -2.09 4.70 12.65
C GLU A 149 -3.54 4.72 12.13
N ASN A 150 -4.45 3.95 12.72
CA ASN A 150 -5.84 3.82 12.27
C ASN A 150 -6.86 3.92 13.42
N SER A 151 -8.14 4.14 13.08
CA SER A 151 -9.23 4.20 14.06
C SER A 151 -10.35 3.18 13.83
N GLU A 152 -10.36 2.54 12.66
CA GLU A 152 -11.32 1.49 12.32
C GLU A 152 -10.67 0.54 11.30
N LEU A 153 -11.03 -0.75 11.36
CA LEU A 153 -10.67 -1.75 10.38
C LEU A 153 -11.94 -2.42 9.88
N LYS A 154 -12.03 -2.66 8.58
CA LYS A 154 -13.24 -3.20 7.97
C LYS A 154 -12.95 -4.07 6.77
N TRP A 155 -13.57 -5.24 6.74
CA TRP A 155 -13.77 -6.00 5.51
C TRP A 155 -14.89 -5.35 4.71
N ILE A 156 -14.53 -4.75 3.58
CA ILE A 156 -15.45 -4.02 2.71
C ILE A 156 -15.63 -4.81 1.42
N LYS A 157 -16.88 -5.10 1.06
CA LYS A 157 -17.19 -5.73 -0.22
C LYS A 157 -16.67 -4.88 -1.36
N ILE A 158 -16.07 -5.53 -2.36
CA ILE A 158 -15.51 -4.89 -3.56
C ILE A 158 -16.54 -3.98 -4.24
N GLU A 159 -17.79 -4.45 -4.36
CA GLU A 159 -18.90 -3.70 -4.98
C GLU A 159 -19.35 -2.46 -4.19
N GLU A 160 -18.98 -2.36 -2.91
CA GLU A 160 -19.37 -1.25 -2.03
C GLU A 160 -18.22 -0.30 -1.72
N LEU A 161 -16.99 -0.61 -2.15
CA LEU A 161 -15.78 0.09 -1.73
C LEU A 161 -15.83 1.60 -1.99
N GLU A 162 -16.44 2.01 -3.11
CA GLU A 162 -16.62 3.43 -3.46
C GLU A 162 -17.24 4.26 -2.34
N LYS A 163 -18.17 3.67 -1.59
CA LYS A 163 -18.94 4.37 -0.54
C LYS A 163 -18.09 4.68 0.70
N TYR A 164 -16.90 4.09 0.80
CA TYR A 164 -16.02 4.20 1.96
C TYR A 164 -14.75 5.02 1.67
N VAL A 165 -14.45 5.28 0.40
CA VAL A 165 -13.22 5.96 -0.02
C VAL A 165 -13.54 7.40 -0.42
N GLU A 166 -13.15 8.35 0.42
CA GLU A 166 -13.31 9.79 0.14
C GLU A 166 -12.27 10.29 -0.87
N GLU A 167 -11.12 9.61 -0.96
CA GLU A 167 -10.05 9.90 -1.91
C GLU A 167 -10.40 9.42 -3.32
N LYS A 168 -11.22 10.19 -4.04
CA LYS A 168 -11.73 9.83 -5.38
C LYS A 168 -10.66 9.36 -6.36
N TRP A 169 -9.51 10.05 -6.42
CA TRP A 169 -8.42 9.66 -7.32
C TRP A 169 -7.86 8.28 -6.97
N MET A 170 -7.67 7.98 -5.67
CA MET A 170 -7.23 6.67 -5.21
C MET A 170 -8.24 5.59 -5.58
N TYR A 171 -9.53 5.82 -5.36
CA TYR A 171 -10.56 4.87 -5.74
C TYR A 171 -10.56 4.57 -7.25
N GLU A 172 -10.62 5.61 -8.08
CA GLU A 172 -10.77 5.47 -9.54
C GLU A 172 -9.52 4.88 -10.21
N ASN A 173 -8.32 5.26 -9.75
CA ASN A 173 -7.07 4.97 -10.46
C ASN A 173 -6.24 3.86 -9.81
N VAL A 174 -6.38 3.67 -8.50
CA VAL A 174 -5.63 2.65 -7.75
C VAL A 174 -6.55 1.49 -7.39
N TYR A 175 -7.56 1.70 -6.54
CA TYR A 175 -8.36 0.58 -6.03
C TYR A 175 -9.17 -0.12 -7.13
N CYS A 176 -9.77 0.62 -8.06
CA CYS A 176 -10.43 0.03 -9.24
C CYS A 176 -9.48 -0.82 -10.09
N LYS A 177 -8.22 -0.40 -10.23
CA LYS A 177 -7.18 -1.14 -10.94
C LYS A 177 -6.82 -2.42 -10.18
N LEU A 178 -6.62 -2.34 -8.86
CA LEU A 178 -6.32 -3.49 -8.00
C LEU A 178 -7.45 -4.52 -8.00
N MET A 179 -8.70 -4.08 -7.84
CA MET A 179 -9.89 -4.95 -7.89
C MET A 179 -9.98 -5.71 -9.22
N LYS A 180 -9.81 -5.03 -10.36
CA LYS A 180 -9.81 -5.67 -11.69
C LYS A 180 -8.65 -6.66 -11.85
N LYS A 181 -7.48 -6.37 -11.28
CA LYS A 181 -6.31 -7.24 -11.36
C LYS A 181 -6.46 -8.48 -10.46
N ALA A 182 -7.12 -8.34 -9.32
CA ALA A 182 -7.38 -9.40 -8.35
C ALA A 182 -8.30 -10.50 -8.89
N LEU A 183 -9.21 -10.18 -9.83
CA LEU A 183 -10.10 -11.16 -10.51
C LEU A 183 -9.37 -12.31 -11.25
N ARG A 184 -8.04 -12.28 -11.30
CA ARG A 184 -7.19 -13.30 -11.94
C ARG A 184 -6.71 -14.38 -10.96
N TYR A 185 -6.94 -14.19 -9.66
CA TYR A 185 -6.62 -15.13 -8.58
C TYR A 185 -7.90 -15.81 -8.10
#